data_AF-A0A9E4EC22-F1
#
_entry.id   AF-A0A9E4EC22-F1
#
_cell.length_a   1.000
_cell.length_b   1.000
_cell.length_c   1.000
_cell.angle_alpha   90.00
_cell.angle_beta   90.00
_cell.angle_gamma   90.00
#
_symmetry.space_group_name_H-M   'P 1'
#
loop_
_entity.id
_entity.type
_entity.pdbx_description
1 polymer ?
#
loop_
_entity_poly.entity_id
_entity_poly.type
_entity_poly.pdbx_seq_one_letter_code
_entity_poly.pdbx_strand_id
1 'polypeptide(L)'
;MKHKTEFPSQRLHRFSLCLAFFCSLVLISCGEEHGNWTAVQQEGAYIYGVWHSTTLKRAEQAMQEVFENIRSTSIQPTESRKVRDVGKTDTSPELLLPSDGEILDWVQSRAPSTNEGKTLYRYRAAEPDLFYAYGFQRQAEVEYQTPRFGSKPLILLEIFDMDTPENAFGIYNFHIYPQVKFEWVGSKAILSGGYLRFSKGKYFIQIEGYEFATGIREAMILLAKNIASRIKEPASESPMLTLLPSNKMSGSVKLFRSNWALRQIYNTLPVNVPELSDTAVGVSARYQDNPDLKNWMEAQIVFIIRFPDASVAESAYTAYQDSVMEKALPLEVGTTGPILVNEPLIP
;
A
#
# COMPACT_ATOMS: atom_id res chain seq x y z
N MET A 1 63.18 47.63 2.86
CA MET A 1 63.47 49.06 2.63
C MET A 1 63.72 49.23 1.14
N LYS A 2 62.85 49.98 0.43
CA LYS A 2 63.06 50.74 -0.84
C LYS A 2 63.98 50.11 -1.92
N HIS A 3 63.66 50.00 -3.21
CA HIS A 3 62.89 50.89 -4.08
C HIS A 3 62.95 50.33 -5.54
N LYS A 4 61.89 50.57 -6.33
CA LYS A 4 61.86 51.11 -7.72
C LYS A 4 62.63 50.38 -8.85
N THR A 5 61.92 49.87 -9.88
CA THR A 5 61.69 50.48 -11.25
C THR A 5 63.01 50.76 -11.99
N GLU A 6 63.25 50.36 -13.25
CA GLU A 6 62.44 50.52 -14.46
C GLU A 6 63.10 49.77 -15.67
N PHE A 7 62.33 49.64 -16.77
CA PHE A 7 62.57 49.10 -18.13
C PHE A 7 63.79 49.68 -18.91
N PRO A 8 64.12 49.36 -20.21
CA PRO A 8 63.34 48.68 -21.28
C PRO A 8 64.11 47.74 -22.28
N SER A 9 63.33 47.13 -23.20
CA SER A 9 63.54 46.85 -24.65
C SER A 9 64.91 46.36 -25.17
N GLN A 10 65.08 45.49 -26.16
CA GLN A 10 64.29 44.76 -27.15
C GLN A 10 65.38 44.10 -28.03
N ARG A 11 65.22 42.85 -28.49
CA ARG A 11 65.53 42.45 -29.88
C ARG A 11 65.20 40.96 -30.11
N LEU A 12 64.31 40.75 -31.08
CA LEU A 12 64.28 39.71 -32.13
C LEU A 12 65.03 38.38 -31.84
N HIS A 13 64.45 37.19 -31.99
CA HIS A 13 63.87 36.68 -33.23
C HIS A 13 63.22 35.28 -33.06
N ARG A 14 62.22 34.98 -33.91
CA ARG A 14 61.91 33.67 -34.56
C ARG A 14 61.18 32.55 -33.79
N PHE A 15 59.88 32.46 -34.09
CA PHE A 15 59.15 31.30 -34.64
C PHE A 15 59.62 29.87 -34.28
N SER A 16 58.76 29.13 -33.57
CA SER A 16 58.22 27.86 -34.07
C SER A 16 56.95 27.45 -33.31
N LEU A 17 55.91 27.20 -34.10
CA LEU A 17 54.64 26.58 -33.73
C LEU A 17 54.88 25.18 -33.14
N CYS A 18 54.42 24.94 -31.91
CA CYS A 18 54.09 23.59 -31.45
C CYS A 18 52.56 23.52 -31.33
N LEU A 19 51.96 22.78 -32.27
CA LEU A 19 50.54 22.46 -32.33
C LEU A 19 50.25 21.42 -31.23
N ALA A 20 49.70 21.85 -30.09
CA ALA A 20 49.18 20.93 -29.08
C ALA A 20 47.78 20.47 -29.50
N PHE A 21 47.68 19.21 -29.92
CA PHE A 21 46.45 18.47 -30.18
C PHE A 21 45.65 18.39 -28.86
N PHE A 22 44.70 19.29 -28.65
CA PHE A 22 43.70 19.16 -27.59
C PHE A 22 42.70 18.10 -28.04
N CYS A 23 42.94 16.86 -27.65
CA CYS A 23 41.98 15.78 -27.76
C CYS A 23 40.84 16.07 -26.76
N SER A 24 39.83 16.82 -27.19
CA SER A 24 38.60 17.02 -26.45
C SER A 24 37.81 15.71 -26.45
N LEU A 25 38.12 14.82 -25.51
CA LEU A 25 37.18 13.79 -25.07
C LEU A 25 35.94 14.52 -24.56
N VAL A 26 34.90 14.55 -25.39
CA VAL A 26 33.55 14.85 -24.94
C VAL A 26 33.13 13.69 -24.05
N LEU A 27 33.38 13.84 -22.75
CA LEU A 27 32.65 13.09 -21.74
C LEU A 27 31.20 13.54 -21.86
N ILE A 28 30.40 12.78 -22.63
CA ILE A 28 28.96 12.78 -22.45
C ILE A 28 28.76 12.24 -21.04
N SER A 29 28.71 13.16 -20.07
CA SER A 29 28.09 12.90 -18.80
C SER A 29 26.67 12.42 -19.14
N CYS A 30 26.43 11.11 -19.09
CA CYS A 30 25.09 10.60 -18.83
C CYS A 30 24.72 11.14 -17.45
N GLY A 31 24.24 12.38 -17.38
CA GLY A 31 23.49 12.82 -16.23
C GLY A 31 22.28 11.90 -16.18
N GLU A 32 22.16 11.11 -15.11
CA GLU A 32 20.91 10.39 -14.88
C GLU A 32 19.80 11.45 -14.85
N GLU A 33 18.87 11.38 -15.79
CA GLU A 33 17.70 12.24 -15.78
C GLU A 33 16.90 11.95 -14.51
N HIS A 34 17.11 12.77 -13.48
CA HIS A 34 16.31 12.77 -12.27
C HIS A 34 15.02 13.55 -12.51
N GLY A 35 13.89 12.90 -12.27
CA GLY A 35 12.55 13.47 -12.37
C GLY A 35 11.59 12.88 -11.33
N ASN A 36 10.32 13.23 -11.44
CA ASN A 36 9.22 12.66 -10.66
C ASN A 36 8.19 12.10 -11.64
N TRP A 37 8.56 10.98 -12.26
CA TRP A 37 7.83 10.41 -13.37
C TRP A 37 6.62 9.61 -12.89
N THR A 38 5.49 9.93 -13.50
CA THR A 38 4.26 9.16 -13.48
C THR A 38 4.04 8.54 -14.85
N ALA A 39 3.75 7.24 -14.86
CA ALA A 39 3.42 6.49 -16.07
C ALA A 39 2.10 5.74 -15.84
N VAL A 40 1.14 5.85 -16.74
CA VAL A 40 -0.16 5.16 -16.61
C VAL A 40 -0.61 4.59 -17.95
N GLN A 41 -1.04 3.34 -17.92
CA GLN A 41 -1.52 2.59 -19.07
C GLN A 41 -2.75 1.76 -18.70
N GLN A 42 -3.55 1.45 -19.71
CA GLN A 42 -4.67 0.54 -19.62
C GLN A 42 -4.40 -0.71 -20.49
N GLU A 43 -4.78 -1.88 -19.98
CA GLU A 43 -4.73 -3.18 -20.67
C GLU A 43 -5.92 -4.04 -20.21
N GLY A 44 -6.82 -4.39 -21.13
CA GLY A 44 -8.04 -5.14 -20.79
C GLY A 44 -8.84 -4.49 -19.65
N ALA A 45 -9.14 -5.24 -18.59
CA ALA A 45 -9.87 -4.72 -17.42
C ALA A 45 -8.97 -3.99 -16.39
N TYR A 46 -7.72 -3.67 -16.75
CA TYR A 46 -6.74 -3.12 -15.82
C TYR A 46 -6.28 -1.72 -16.22
N ILE A 47 -6.15 -0.83 -15.24
CA ILE A 47 -5.30 0.35 -15.33
C ILE A 47 -4.14 0.15 -14.38
N TYR A 48 -2.91 0.33 -14.85
CA TYR A 48 -1.72 0.20 -14.03
C TYR A 48 -0.74 1.32 -14.30
N GLY A 49 0.16 1.53 -13.36
CA GLY A 49 1.05 2.65 -13.45
C GLY A 49 2.14 2.68 -12.39
N VAL A 50 2.94 3.72 -12.50
CA VAL A 50 3.98 4.09 -11.54
C VAL A 50 3.77 5.55 -11.15
N TRP A 51 3.92 5.85 -9.87
CA TRP A 51 4.07 7.21 -9.34
C TRP A 51 5.44 7.38 -8.70
N HIS A 52 5.98 8.59 -8.74
CA HIS A 52 7.23 8.94 -8.08
C HIS A 52 8.46 8.17 -8.57
N SER A 53 8.48 7.77 -9.84
CA SER A 53 9.69 7.18 -10.40
C SER A 53 10.74 8.26 -10.62
N THR A 54 11.95 8.02 -10.08
CA THR A 54 13.04 9.00 -10.18
C THR A 54 13.63 9.11 -11.58
N THR A 55 13.40 8.13 -12.46
CA THR A 55 13.86 8.14 -13.86
C THR A 55 12.81 7.52 -14.77
N LEU A 56 12.76 7.93 -16.04
CA LEU A 56 11.83 7.37 -17.02
C LEU A 56 12.07 5.85 -17.21
N LYS A 57 13.34 5.45 -17.36
CA LYS A 57 13.73 4.04 -17.51
C LYS A 57 13.20 3.14 -16.40
N ARG A 58 13.19 3.61 -15.14
CA ARG A 58 12.65 2.84 -14.00
C ARG A 58 11.14 2.67 -14.11
N ALA A 59 10.43 3.74 -14.51
CA ALA A 59 9.00 3.67 -14.73
C ALA A 59 8.68 2.65 -15.83
N GLU A 60 9.35 2.72 -16.98
CA GLU A 60 9.15 1.80 -18.11
C GLU A 60 9.42 0.33 -17.74
N GLN A 61 10.47 0.06 -16.96
CA GLN A 61 10.79 -1.30 -16.49
C GLN A 61 9.67 -1.88 -15.61
N ALA A 62 9.18 -1.10 -14.64
CA ALA A 62 8.09 -1.52 -13.78
C ALA A 62 6.78 -1.71 -14.58
N MET A 63 6.49 -0.81 -15.53
CA MET A 63 5.34 -0.93 -16.44
C MET A 63 5.40 -2.22 -17.26
N GLN A 64 6.56 -2.57 -17.81
CA GLN A 64 6.73 -3.79 -18.59
C GLN A 64 6.52 -5.05 -17.74
N GLU A 65 7.07 -5.10 -16.52
CA GLU A 65 6.89 -6.27 -15.64
C GLU A 65 5.41 -6.46 -15.27
N VAL A 66 4.68 -5.39 -14.97
CA VAL A 66 3.23 -5.46 -14.73
C VAL A 66 2.48 -5.96 -15.97
N PHE A 67 2.81 -5.44 -17.15
CA PHE A 67 2.18 -5.87 -18.41
C PHE A 67 2.36 -7.38 -18.65
N GLU A 68 3.58 -7.90 -18.47
CA GLU A 68 3.86 -9.34 -18.61
C GLU A 68 3.12 -10.17 -17.55
N ASN A 69 2.99 -9.67 -16.32
CA ASN A 69 2.22 -10.35 -15.27
C ASN A 69 0.71 -10.40 -15.59
N ILE A 70 0.15 -9.32 -16.14
CA ILE A 70 -1.26 -9.28 -16.58
C ILE A 70 -1.47 -10.26 -17.74
N ARG A 71 -0.60 -10.22 -18.75
CA ARG A 71 -0.70 -11.07 -19.95
C ARG A 71 -0.49 -12.56 -19.64
N SER A 72 0.46 -12.90 -18.77
CA SER A 72 0.66 -14.29 -18.35
C SER A 72 -0.56 -14.84 -17.61
N THR A 73 -1.22 -14.00 -16.80
CA THR A 73 -2.47 -14.37 -16.09
C THR A 73 -3.64 -14.60 -17.05
N SER A 74 -3.73 -13.86 -18.16
CA SER A 74 -4.80 -14.04 -19.16
C SER A 74 -4.59 -15.22 -20.11
N ILE A 75 -3.35 -15.68 -20.30
CA ILE A 75 -3.00 -16.83 -21.16
C ILE A 75 -3.14 -18.16 -20.41
N GLN A 76 -2.94 -18.19 -19.09
CA GLN A 76 -3.21 -19.41 -18.33
C GLN A 76 -4.72 -19.69 -18.35
N PRO A 77 -5.16 -20.88 -18.82
CA PRO A 77 -6.54 -21.29 -18.66
C PRO A 77 -6.89 -21.10 -17.19
N THR A 78 -8.08 -20.60 -16.91
CA THR A 78 -8.67 -20.68 -15.58
C THR A 78 -8.88 -22.17 -15.26
N GLU A 79 -7.81 -22.92 -15.03
CA GLU A 79 -7.88 -24.17 -14.31
C GLU A 79 -8.52 -23.77 -13.01
N SER A 80 -9.80 -24.11 -12.94
CA SER A 80 -10.72 -23.75 -11.89
C SER A 80 -9.94 -23.76 -10.59
N ARG A 81 -9.68 -22.58 -10.02
CA ARG A 81 -9.48 -22.46 -8.59
C ARG A 81 -10.86 -22.82 -8.03
N LYS A 82 -11.16 -24.13 -8.02
CA LYS A 82 -12.01 -24.74 -7.01
C LYS A 82 -11.31 -24.33 -5.74
N VAL A 83 -11.67 -23.15 -5.23
CA VAL A 83 -11.71 -22.91 -3.81
C VAL A 83 -12.49 -24.13 -3.34
N ARG A 84 -11.76 -25.13 -2.85
CA ARG A 84 -12.39 -26.24 -2.14
C ARG A 84 -13.34 -25.53 -1.19
N ASP A 85 -14.57 -25.99 -1.14
CA ASP A 85 -15.58 -25.48 -0.22
C ASP A 85 -15.10 -25.84 1.20
N VAL A 86 -14.04 -25.16 1.64
CA VAL A 86 -13.55 -25.13 3.00
C VAL A 86 -14.64 -24.35 3.69
N GLY A 87 -15.53 -25.08 4.37
CA GLY A 87 -16.83 -24.58 4.77
C GLY A 87 -16.76 -23.14 5.25
N LYS A 88 -17.41 -22.25 4.51
CA LYS A 88 -17.42 -20.82 4.81
C LYS A 88 -17.94 -20.59 6.22
N THR A 89 -17.24 -19.74 6.98
CA THR A 89 -17.76 -19.24 8.24
C THR A 89 -18.65 -18.05 7.91
N ASP A 90 -19.96 -18.31 7.85
CA ASP A 90 -20.97 -17.26 7.73
C ASP A 90 -21.70 -17.09 9.07
N THR A 91 -20.92 -16.69 10.08
CA THR A 91 -21.34 -16.58 11.47
C THR A 91 -21.36 -15.11 11.88
N SER A 92 -22.40 -14.68 12.59
CA SER A 92 -22.43 -13.28 13.05
C SER A 92 -21.26 -12.98 13.99
N PRO A 93 -20.62 -11.78 13.92
CA PRO A 93 -19.42 -11.47 14.70
C PRO A 93 -19.53 -11.73 16.20
N GLU A 94 -20.71 -11.52 16.80
CA GLU A 94 -20.97 -11.74 18.23
C GLU A 94 -20.81 -13.21 18.66
N LEU A 95 -21.06 -14.16 17.76
CA LEU A 95 -20.90 -15.60 18.02
C LEU A 95 -19.43 -16.05 17.91
N LEU A 96 -18.56 -15.18 17.37
CA LEU A 96 -17.12 -15.43 17.30
C LEU A 96 -16.37 -14.92 18.54
N LEU A 97 -17.04 -14.14 19.41
CA LEU A 97 -16.43 -13.64 20.64
C LEU A 97 -16.23 -14.77 21.67
N PRO A 98 -15.04 -14.87 22.28
CA PRO A 98 -14.82 -15.77 23.39
C PRO A 98 -15.72 -15.46 24.60
N SER A 99 -16.36 -16.50 25.14
CA SER A 99 -17.18 -16.41 26.35
C SER A 99 -16.33 -16.56 27.61
N ASP A 100 -16.91 -16.25 28.77
CA ASP A 100 -16.27 -16.47 30.06
C ASP A 100 -15.83 -17.93 30.23
N GLY A 101 -14.60 -18.12 30.73
CA GLY A 101 -14.01 -19.45 30.91
C GLY A 101 -13.27 -20.02 29.70
N GLU A 102 -13.41 -19.42 28.52
CA GLU A 102 -12.64 -19.85 27.33
C GLU A 102 -11.19 -19.35 27.32
N ILE A 103 -10.94 -18.21 27.99
CA ILE A 103 -9.60 -17.68 28.22
C ILE A 103 -9.39 -17.63 29.74
N LEU A 104 -8.40 -18.37 30.22
CA LEU A 104 -8.12 -18.49 31.65
C LEU A 104 -7.89 -17.11 32.29
N ASP A 105 -8.57 -16.85 33.40
CA ASP A 105 -8.50 -15.60 34.18
C ASP A 105 -9.01 -14.33 33.50
N TRP A 106 -9.59 -14.43 32.29
CA TRP A 106 -10.17 -13.29 31.57
C TRP A 106 -11.67 -13.48 31.41
N VAL A 107 -12.42 -12.46 31.81
CA VAL A 107 -13.88 -12.44 31.75
C VAL A 107 -14.36 -11.18 31.05
N GLN A 108 -15.52 -11.27 30.41
CA GLN A 108 -16.16 -10.12 29.79
C GLN A 108 -16.55 -9.12 30.90
N SER A 109 -16.18 -7.84 30.74
CA SER A 109 -16.55 -6.79 31.69
C SER A 109 -18.04 -6.41 31.57
N ARG A 110 -18.62 -6.66 30.40
CA ARG A 110 -20.02 -6.41 30.04
C ARG A 110 -20.46 -7.36 28.95
N ALA A 111 -21.78 -7.48 28.75
CA ALA A 111 -22.32 -8.20 27.61
C ALA A 111 -21.81 -7.59 26.28
N PRO A 112 -21.54 -8.41 25.24
CA PRO A 112 -21.15 -7.90 23.94
C PRO A 112 -22.18 -6.93 23.37
N SER A 113 -21.71 -5.94 22.62
CA SER A 113 -22.56 -5.02 21.87
C SER A 113 -22.25 -5.05 20.38
N THR A 114 -23.24 -4.75 19.55
CA THR A 114 -23.11 -4.79 18.10
C THR A 114 -23.43 -3.45 17.45
N ASN A 115 -22.75 -3.15 16.34
CA ASN A 115 -23.03 -2.01 15.46
C ASN A 115 -23.23 -2.51 14.03
N GLU A 116 -24.14 -1.88 13.29
CA GLU A 116 -24.51 -2.27 11.93
C GLU A 116 -24.71 -1.06 11.03
N GLY A 117 -24.48 -1.24 9.72
CA GLY A 117 -24.67 -0.17 8.74
C GLY A 117 -23.85 1.07 9.10
N LYS A 118 -24.52 2.23 9.21
CA LYS A 118 -23.85 3.53 9.47
C LYS A 118 -23.80 3.92 10.96
N THR A 119 -23.92 2.96 11.89
CA THR A 119 -23.87 3.24 13.33
C THR A 119 -22.50 3.04 13.96
N LEU A 120 -21.53 2.49 13.22
CA LEU A 120 -20.19 2.22 13.74
C LEU A 120 -19.59 3.51 14.32
N TYR A 121 -19.16 3.43 15.59
CA TYR A 121 -18.54 4.52 16.34
C TYR A 121 -19.38 5.81 16.49
N ARG A 122 -20.70 5.77 16.28
CA ARG A 122 -21.60 6.93 16.45
C ARG A 122 -21.44 7.67 17.78
N TYR A 123 -21.06 6.95 18.83
CA TYR A 123 -20.90 7.49 20.19
C TYR A 123 -19.44 7.49 20.66
N ARG A 124 -18.47 7.45 19.73
CA ARG A 124 -17.02 7.48 20.02
C ARG A 124 -16.34 8.59 19.23
N ALA A 125 -15.21 9.06 19.74
CA ALA A 125 -14.30 9.95 19.02
C ALA A 125 -13.40 9.15 18.05
N ALA A 126 -14.01 8.34 17.18
CA ALA A 126 -13.31 7.52 16.19
C ALA A 126 -14.04 7.60 14.84
N GLU A 127 -13.28 7.69 13.75
CA GLU A 127 -13.84 7.84 12.40
C GLU A 127 -14.06 6.45 11.74
N PRO A 128 -15.31 6.10 11.39
CA PRO A 128 -15.63 4.79 10.80
C PRO A 128 -15.38 4.73 9.29
N ASP A 129 -15.03 5.85 8.64
CA ASP A 129 -14.94 5.97 7.18
C ASP A 129 -14.00 4.95 6.55
N LEU A 130 -12.91 4.61 7.24
CA LEU A 130 -12.00 3.56 6.80
C LEU A 130 -12.72 2.20 6.69
N PHE A 131 -13.52 1.84 7.69
CA PHE A 131 -14.27 0.59 7.68
C PHE A 131 -15.33 0.59 6.57
N TYR A 132 -16.03 1.70 6.38
CA TYR A 132 -17.00 1.85 5.29
C TYR A 132 -16.35 1.76 3.92
N ALA A 133 -15.16 2.34 3.74
CA ALA A 133 -14.40 2.25 2.49
C ALA A 133 -13.99 0.81 2.14
N TYR A 134 -13.94 -0.10 3.12
CA TYR A 134 -13.71 -1.53 2.93
C TYR A 134 -14.96 -2.38 3.11
N GLY A 135 -16.18 -1.84 2.92
CA GLY A 135 -17.39 -2.67 2.83
C GLY A 135 -17.89 -3.23 4.16
N PHE A 136 -17.65 -2.53 5.26
CA PHE A 136 -18.22 -2.84 6.58
C PHE A 136 -19.72 -3.20 6.54
N GLN A 137 -20.07 -4.30 7.18
CA GLN A 137 -21.46 -4.75 7.35
C GLN A 137 -21.92 -4.63 8.80
N ARG A 138 -21.14 -5.24 9.70
CA ARG A 138 -21.49 -5.42 11.11
C ARG A 138 -20.23 -5.55 11.95
N GLN A 139 -20.29 -5.10 13.20
CA GLN A 139 -19.26 -5.36 14.20
C GLN A 139 -19.88 -5.80 15.51
N ALA A 140 -19.16 -6.68 16.20
CA ALA A 140 -19.37 -6.98 17.60
C ALA A 140 -18.13 -6.59 18.41
N GLU A 141 -18.35 -6.10 19.62
CA GLU A 141 -17.30 -5.83 20.58
C GLU A 141 -17.61 -6.36 21.96
N VAL A 142 -16.55 -6.63 22.69
CA VAL A 142 -16.60 -6.84 24.13
C VAL A 142 -15.29 -6.41 24.76
N GLU A 143 -15.38 -5.90 25.98
CA GLU A 143 -14.22 -5.60 26.80
C GLU A 143 -13.96 -6.77 27.75
N TYR A 144 -12.68 -7.06 28.00
CA TYR A 144 -12.26 -8.05 28.99
C TYR A 144 -11.53 -7.40 30.15
N GLN A 145 -11.74 -8.00 31.31
CA GLN A 145 -11.05 -7.68 32.56
C GLN A 145 -10.49 -8.96 33.19
N THR A 146 -9.58 -8.81 34.13
CA THR A 146 -9.05 -9.94 34.90
C THR A 146 -8.93 -9.57 36.38
N PRO A 147 -9.43 -10.41 37.30
CA PRO A 147 -9.35 -10.13 38.74
C PRO A 147 -7.90 -9.97 39.24
N ARG A 148 -6.90 -10.48 38.48
CA ARG A 148 -5.47 -10.32 38.78
C ARG A 148 -5.00 -8.87 38.76
N PHE A 149 -5.66 -8.02 37.98
CA PHE A 149 -5.31 -6.61 37.80
C PHE A 149 -6.47 -5.68 38.18
N GLY A 150 -7.38 -6.16 39.04
CA GLY A 150 -8.56 -5.44 39.51
C GLY A 150 -9.78 -5.60 38.58
N SER A 151 -10.78 -4.75 38.78
CA SER A 151 -12.09 -4.85 38.08
C SER A 151 -12.26 -3.84 36.95
N LYS A 152 -11.17 -3.29 36.41
CA LYS A 152 -11.25 -2.39 35.25
C LYS A 152 -11.05 -3.17 33.95
N PRO A 153 -11.76 -2.82 32.86
CA PRO A 153 -11.43 -3.30 31.52
C PRO A 153 -9.97 -3.04 31.17
N LEU A 154 -9.33 -4.00 30.51
CA LEU A 154 -7.94 -3.89 30.05
C LEU A 154 -7.76 -4.22 28.58
N ILE A 155 -8.74 -4.90 27.97
CA ILE A 155 -8.70 -5.29 26.56
C ILE A 155 -10.05 -4.96 25.93
N LEU A 156 -10.05 -4.32 24.77
CA LEU A 156 -11.20 -4.23 23.87
C LEU A 156 -10.98 -5.17 22.70
N LEU A 157 -11.90 -6.10 22.49
CA LEU A 157 -11.94 -6.98 21.33
C LEU A 157 -13.06 -6.53 20.40
N GLU A 158 -12.74 -6.34 19.13
CA GLU A 158 -13.68 -6.00 18.06
C GLU A 158 -13.51 -7.00 16.90
N ILE A 159 -14.65 -7.54 16.42
CA ILE A 159 -14.72 -8.39 15.23
C ILE A 159 -15.65 -7.70 14.23
N PHE A 160 -15.13 -7.44 13.04
CA PHE A 160 -15.83 -6.78 11.94
C PHE A 160 -16.10 -7.78 10.82
N ASP A 161 -17.35 -7.87 10.40
CA ASP A 161 -17.73 -8.48 9.12
C ASP A 161 -17.56 -7.43 8.00
N MET A 162 -16.64 -7.71 7.08
CA MET A 162 -16.28 -6.81 5.97
C MET A 162 -16.87 -7.29 4.63
N ASP A 163 -17.92 -8.12 4.65
CA ASP A 163 -18.61 -8.73 3.50
C ASP A 163 -17.78 -9.79 2.76
N THR A 164 -16.56 -9.46 2.36
CA THR A 164 -15.68 -10.33 1.58
C THR A 164 -14.29 -10.49 2.21
N PRO A 165 -13.58 -11.61 1.95
CA PRO A 165 -12.19 -11.76 2.39
C PRO A 165 -11.24 -10.71 1.82
N GLU A 166 -11.49 -10.23 0.60
CA GLU A 166 -10.67 -9.18 -0.03
C GLU A 166 -10.81 -7.83 0.69
N ASN A 167 -12.04 -7.48 1.09
CA ASN A 167 -12.31 -6.30 1.92
C ASN A 167 -11.66 -6.40 3.31
N ALA A 168 -11.80 -7.55 3.98
CA ALA A 168 -11.16 -7.80 5.29
C ALA A 168 -9.63 -7.75 5.20
N PHE A 169 -9.06 -8.29 4.12
CA PHE A 169 -7.63 -8.18 3.83
C PHE A 169 -7.23 -6.72 3.58
N GLY A 170 -8.02 -5.94 2.84
CA GLY A 170 -7.74 -4.53 2.55
C GLY A 170 -7.56 -3.68 3.79
N ILE A 171 -8.53 -3.71 4.72
CA ILE A 171 -8.42 -2.95 5.98
C ILE A 171 -7.30 -3.48 6.88
N TYR A 172 -7.07 -4.79 6.95
CA TYR A 172 -5.93 -5.35 7.66
C TYR A 172 -4.59 -4.83 7.08
N ASN A 173 -4.47 -4.86 5.75
CA ASN A 173 -3.27 -4.47 5.02
C ASN A 173 -3.04 -2.94 5.06
N PHE A 174 -4.09 -2.14 5.22
CA PHE A 174 -3.99 -0.70 5.51
C PHE A 174 -3.12 -0.42 6.74
N HIS A 175 -3.22 -1.25 7.78
CA HIS A 175 -2.48 -1.11 9.04
C HIS A 175 -1.05 -1.68 9.02
N ILE A 176 -0.64 -2.34 7.93
CA ILE A 176 0.73 -2.86 7.78
C ILE A 176 1.66 -1.73 7.32
N TYR A 177 2.84 -1.61 7.92
CA TYR A 177 3.87 -0.69 7.45
C TYR A 177 5.24 -1.39 7.49
N PRO A 178 6.26 -0.85 6.82
CA PRO A 178 7.60 -1.43 6.87
C PRO A 178 8.06 -1.67 8.31
N GLN A 179 8.68 -2.82 8.57
CA GLN A 179 9.20 -3.22 9.89
C GLN A 179 8.14 -3.49 10.98
N VAL A 180 6.85 -3.56 10.66
CA VAL A 180 5.83 -3.98 11.63
C VAL A 180 6.12 -5.39 12.17
N LYS A 181 5.87 -5.61 13.46
CA LYS A 181 6.05 -6.91 14.11
C LYS A 181 4.85 -7.81 13.82
N PHE A 182 5.12 -9.09 13.65
CA PHE A 182 4.10 -10.10 13.40
C PHE A 182 4.07 -11.18 14.47
N GLU A 183 2.89 -11.76 14.66
CA GLU A 183 2.62 -12.92 15.50
C GLU A 183 1.73 -13.90 14.71
N TRP A 184 1.97 -15.21 14.84
CA TRP A 184 1.12 -16.21 14.19
C TRP A 184 -0.01 -16.66 15.13
N VAL A 185 -1.24 -16.32 14.76
CA VAL A 185 -2.44 -16.65 15.55
C VAL A 185 -3.36 -17.65 14.84
N GLY A 186 -2.89 -18.28 13.76
CA GLY A 186 -3.73 -18.96 12.77
C GLY A 186 -4.02 -18.10 11.52
N SER A 187 -3.57 -16.85 11.58
CA SER A 187 -3.31 -15.92 10.48
C SER A 187 -2.13 -15.04 10.89
N LYS A 188 -1.56 -14.27 9.95
CA LYS A 188 -0.47 -13.33 10.22
C LYS A 188 -1.03 -12.10 10.95
N ALA A 189 -0.90 -12.02 12.27
CA ALA A 189 -1.33 -10.85 13.03
C ALA A 189 -0.23 -9.80 13.11
N ILE A 190 -0.58 -8.52 13.01
CA ILE A 190 0.33 -7.41 13.33
C ILE A 190 0.20 -7.01 14.80
N LEU A 191 1.33 -6.63 15.39
CA LEU A 191 1.43 -6.06 16.73
C LEU A 191 2.00 -4.65 16.65
N SER A 192 1.18 -3.63 16.89
CA SER A 192 1.60 -2.23 16.83
C SER A 192 0.70 -1.31 17.65
N GLY A 193 1.30 -0.35 18.36
CA GLY A 193 0.58 0.72 19.05
C GLY A 193 -0.44 0.26 20.10
N GLY A 194 -0.20 -0.85 20.79
CA GLY A 194 -1.16 -1.44 21.74
C GLY A 194 -2.22 -2.34 21.09
N TYR A 195 -2.16 -2.54 19.77
CA TYR A 195 -3.09 -3.37 19.04
C TYR A 195 -2.49 -4.68 18.55
N LEU A 196 -3.32 -5.72 18.53
CA LEU A 196 -3.17 -6.92 17.72
C LEU A 196 -4.26 -6.91 16.66
N ARG A 197 -3.88 -6.94 15.37
CA ARG A 197 -4.85 -6.97 14.26
C ARG A 197 -4.56 -8.12 13.29
N PHE A 198 -5.60 -8.78 12.81
CA PHE A 198 -5.48 -9.78 11.74
C PHE A 198 -6.78 -9.87 10.94
N SER A 199 -6.71 -10.47 9.76
CA SER A 199 -7.90 -10.89 9.00
C SER A 199 -7.88 -12.40 8.73
N LYS A 200 -9.08 -12.98 8.64
CA LYS A 200 -9.29 -14.38 8.24
C LYS A 200 -10.73 -14.54 7.75
N GLY A 201 -10.92 -15.16 6.58
CA GLY A 201 -12.21 -15.12 5.89
C GLY A 201 -12.66 -13.67 5.66
N LYS A 202 -13.97 -13.41 5.75
CA LYS A 202 -14.54 -12.05 5.66
C LYS A 202 -14.37 -11.18 6.92
N TYR A 203 -13.67 -11.69 7.95
CA TYR A 203 -13.55 -10.99 9.23
C TYR A 203 -12.23 -10.23 9.35
N PHE A 204 -12.32 -8.99 9.81
CA PHE A 204 -11.21 -8.22 10.35
C PHE A 204 -11.34 -8.21 11.88
N ILE A 205 -10.25 -8.49 12.58
CA ILE A 205 -10.22 -8.54 14.05
C ILE A 205 -9.24 -7.50 14.54
N GLN A 206 -9.69 -6.69 15.50
CA GLN A 206 -8.87 -5.71 16.21
C GLN A 206 -8.98 -5.98 17.71
N ILE A 207 -7.83 -6.13 18.36
CA ILE A 207 -7.72 -6.28 19.81
C ILE A 207 -6.85 -5.15 20.31
N GLU A 208 -7.39 -4.30 21.17
CA GLU A 208 -6.69 -3.19 21.82
C GLU A 208 -6.40 -3.55 23.27
N GLY A 209 -5.15 -3.38 23.70
CA GLY A 209 -4.79 -3.40 25.11
C GLY A 209 -4.72 -1.97 25.64
N TYR A 210 -5.44 -1.67 26.72
CA TYR A 210 -5.45 -0.34 27.35
C TYR A 210 -4.20 -0.05 28.19
N GLU A 211 -3.39 -1.08 28.47
CA GLU A 211 -2.15 -0.96 29.23
C GLU A 211 -1.05 -1.85 28.62
N PHE A 212 0.21 -1.47 28.79
CA PHE A 212 1.36 -2.19 28.25
C PHE A 212 1.94 -3.18 29.28
N ALA A 213 1.21 -4.28 29.55
CA ALA A 213 1.67 -5.35 30.44
C ALA A 213 1.78 -6.70 29.70
N THR A 214 2.76 -7.52 30.08
CA THR A 214 3.01 -8.84 29.46
C THR A 214 1.76 -9.73 29.49
N GLY A 215 1.05 -9.80 30.62
CA GLY A 215 -0.17 -10.60 30.75
C GLY A 215 -1.32 -10.12 29.85
N ILE A 216 -1.38 -8.82 29.54
CA ILE A 216 -2.37 -8.27 28.59
C ILE A 216 -2.01 -8.70 27.17
N ARG A 217 -0.74 -8.54 26.77
CA ARG A 217 -0.27 -8.99 25.45
C ARG A 217 -0.51 -10.49 25.23
N GLU A 218 -0.21 -11.32 26.22
CA GLU A 218 -0.45 -12.77 26.15
C GLU A 218 -1.94 -13.10 25.98
N ALA A 219 -2.81 -12.42 26.72
CA ALA A 219 -4.25 -12.59 26.61
C ALA A 219 -4.79 -12.16 25.23
N MET A 220 -4.30 -11.05 24.67
CA MET A 220 -4.65 -10.63 23.31
C MET A 220 -4.29 -11.71 22.28
N ILE A 221 -3.13 -12.36 22.43
CA ILE A 221 -2.71 -13.45 21.53
C ILE A 221 -3.60 -14.69 21.70
N LEU A 222 -3.98 -15.03 22.94
CA LEU A 222 -4.88 -16.15 23.21
C LEU A 222 -6.29 -15.92 22.65
N LEU A 223 -6.84 -14.71 22.83
CA LEU A 223 -8.10 -14.29 22.22
C LEU A 223 -8.03 -14.40 20.70
N ALA A 224 -6.97 -13.86 20.08
CA ALA A 224 -6.77 -13.93 18.64
C ALA A 224 -6.70 -15.38 18.12
N LYS A 225 -5.97 -16.27 18.81
CA LYS A 225 -5.88 -17.69 18.46
C LYS A 225 -7.22 -18.40 18.59
N ASN A 226 -7.97 -18.13 19.66
CA ASN A 226 -9.31 -18.69 19.85
C ASN A 226 -10.22 -18.28 18.68
N ILE A 227 -10.32 -16.98 18.36
CA ILE A 227 -11.15 -16.47 17.26
C ILE A 227 -10.71 -17.06 15.92
N ALA A 228 -9.41 -17.04 15.62
CA ALA A 228 -8.88 -17.58 14.38
C ALA A 228 -9.21 -19.07 14.21
N SER A 229 -9.29 -19.85 15.30
CA SER A 229 -9.69 -21.27 15.24
C SER A 229 -11.17 -21.48 14.89
N ARG A 230 -12.04 -20.49 15.16
CA ARG A 230 -13.48 -20.53 14.83
C ARG A 230 -13.77 -20.22 13.37
N ILE A 231 -12.86 -19.48 12.73
CA ILE A 231 -12.97 -19.14 11.30
C ILE A 231 -12.32 -20.25 10.48
N LYS A 232 -13.13 -20.97 9.71
CA LYS A 232 -12.72 -22.16 8.94
C LYS A 232 -11.99 -21.80 7.66
N GLU A 233 -12.37 -20.69 7.04
CA GLU A 233 -11.71 -20.17 5.84
C GLU A 233 -10.23 -19.92 6.10
N PRO A 234 -9.34 -20.25 5.16
CA PRO A 234 -7.93 -19.90 5.29
C PRO A 234 -7.76 -18.37 5.27
N ALA A 235 -6.64 -17.90 5.80
CA ALA A 235 -6.18 -16.56 5.45
C ALA A 235 -5.95 -16.51 3.92
N SER A 236 -6.59 -15.58 3.23
CA SER A 236 -6.44 -15.40 1.79
C SER A 236 -5.97 -13.99 1.51
N GLU A 237 -4.93 -13.89 0.69
CA GLU A 237 -4.51 -12.64 0.08
C GLU A 237 -5.30 -12.42 -1.22
N SER A 238 -5.39 -11.17 -1.70
CA SER A 238 -6.00 -10.89 -3.00
C SER A 238 -5.10 -11.46 -4.11
N PRO A 239 -5.65 -12.19 -5.10
CA PRO A 239 -4.89 -12.64 -6.27
C PRO A 239 -4.19 -11.51 -7.01
N MET A 240 -4.69 -10.27 -6.91
CA MET A 240 -4.05 -9.11 -7.55
C MET A 240 -2.63 -8.83 -7.05
N LEU A 241 -2.26 -9.30 -5.85
CA LEU A 241 -0.92 -9.12 -5.31
C LEU A 241 0.15 -9.84 -6.14
N THR A 242 -0.22 -10.86 -6.92
CA THR A 242 0.71 -11.57 -7.81
C THR A 242 1.01 -10.81 -9.09
N LEU A 243 0.23 -9.77 -9.41
CA LEU A 243 0.45 -8.93 -10.59
C LEU A 243 1.50 -7.84 -10.33
N LEU A 244 1.73 -7.51 -9.05
CA LEU A 244 2.75 -6.56 -8.66
C LEU A 244 4.15 -7.11 -8.96
N PRO A 245 5.09 -6.25 -9.41
CA PRO A 245 6.48 -6.64 -9.63
C PRO A 245 7.13 -7.35 -8.44
N SER A 246 8.17 -8.11 -8.78
CA SER A 246 9.08 -8.72 -7.82
C SER A 246 9.88 -7.65 -7.06
N ASN A 247 10.47 -8.00 -5.91
CA ASN A 247 11.32 -7.11 -5.09
C ASN A 247 10.62 -5.88 -4.44
N LYS A 248 9.30 -5.90 -4.33
CA LYS A 248 8.56 -4.95 -3.47
C LYS A 248 9.11 -4.90 -2.05
N MET A 249 9.17 -3.69 -1.49
CA MET A 249 9.56 -3.47 -0.10
C MET A 249 8.64 -4.24 0.85
N SER A 250 9.22 -4.89 1.86
CA SER A 250 8.45 -5.64 2.85
C SER A 250 7.50 -4.72 3.61
N GLY A 251 6.22 -5.11 3.68
CA GLY A 251 5.17 -4.34 4.37
C GLY A 251 4.70 -3.09 3.63
N SER A 252 5.09 -2.89 2.36
CA SER A 252 4.64 -1.74 1.55
C SER A 252 3.40 -2.00 0.71
N VAL A 253 2.97 -3.27 0.60
CA VAL A 253 1.77 -3.65 -0.15
C VAL A 253 0.55 -3.01 0.46
N LYS A 254 -0.30 -2.48 -0.40
CA LYS A 254 -1.56 -1.83 -0.10
C LYS A 254 -2.65 -2.35 -1.02
N LEU A 255 -3.85 -2.58 -0.49
CA LEU A 255 -5.07 -2.81 -1.25
C LEU A 255 -6.03 -1.67 -0.94
N PHE A 256 -6.66 -1.08 -1.95
CA PHE A 256 -7.60 0.03 -1.82
C PHE A 256 -8.84 -0.20 -2.67
N ARG A 257 -9.97 0.35 -2.22
CA ARG A 257 -11.30 0.16 -2.84
C ARG A 257 -11.95 1.46 -3.30
N SER A 258 -11.29 2.59 -3.05
CA SER A 258 -11.76 3.92 -3.44
C SER A 258 -10.60 4.90 -3.52
N ASN A 259 -10.79 6.01 -4.24
CA ASN A 259 -9.83 7.11 -4.29
C ASN A 259 -9.64 7.75 -2.92
N TRP A 260 -10.68 7.80 -2.08
CA TRP A 260 -10.55 8.24 -0.70
C TRP A 260 -9.57 7.36 0.08
N ALA A 261 -9.71 6.03 0.03
CA ALA A 261 -8.81 5.10 0.71
C ALA A 261 -7.38 5.21 0.16
N LEU A 262 -7.23 5.34 -1.16
CA LEU A 262 -5.93 5.56 -1.81
C LEU A 262 -5.24 6.83 -1.29
N ARG A 263 -5.98 7.93 -1.10
CA ARG A 263 -5.45 9.18 -0.54
C ARG A 263 -5.09 9.09 0.93
N GLN A 264 -5.79 8.27 1.72
CA GLN A 264 -5.40 7.98 3.10
C GLN A 264 -4.08 7.19 3.16
N ILE A 265 -3.84 6.32 2.18
CA ILE A 265 -2.60 5.54 2.08
C ILE A 265 -1.44 6.43 1.60
N TYR A 266 -1.69 7.30 0.63
CA TYR A 266 -0.68 8.15 0.01
C TYR A 266 -1.19 9.59 -0.15
N ASN A 267 -0.78 10.45 0.77
CA ASN A 267 -1.12 11.88 0.73
C ASN A 267 -0.29 12.69 -0.26
N THR A 268 0.81 12.13 -0.79
CA THR A 268 1.71 12.78 -1.76
C THR A 268 1.36 12.46 -3.21
N LEU A 269 0.28 11.72 -3.46
CA LEU A 269 -0.08 11.34 -4.83
C LEU A 269 -0.37 12.56 -5.70
N PRO A 270 -0.18 12.41 -7.02
CA PRO A 270 -0.50 13.47 -7.98
C PRO A 270 -1.97 13.89 -7.85
N VAL A 271 -2.31 15.13 -8.22
CA VAL A 271 -3.71 15.59 -8.13
C VAL A 271 -4.62 14.72 -8.99
N ASN A 272 -4.15 14.33 -10.19
CA ASN A 272 -4.89 13.46 -11.10
C ASN A 272 -4.42 12.02 -10.91
N VAL A 273 -5.33 11.14 -10.54
CA VAL A 273 -5.11 9.69 -10.50
C VAL A 273 -6.30 9.01 -11.18
N PRO A 274 -6.16 7.79 -11.73
CA PRO A 274 -7.31 7.07 -12.25
C PRO A 274 -8.39 6.90 -11.16
N GLU A 275 -9.63 7.24 -11.50
CA GLU A 275 -10.76 7.13 -10.58
C GLU A 275 -11.27 5.67 -10.52
N LEU A 276 -11.44 5.17 -9.30
CA LEU A 276 -12.04 3.87 -9.04
C LEU A 276 -13.55 4.04 -9.04
N SER A 277 -14.24 3.22 -9.83
CA SER A 277 -15.70 3.14 -9.87
C SER A 277 -16.18 1.73 -9.53
N ASP A 278 -17.49 1.61 -9.29
CA ASP A 278 -18.19 0.33 -9.17
C ASP A 278 -17.52 -0.62 -8.15
N THR A 279 -17.17 -1.83 -8.58
CA THR A 279 -16.49 -2.84 -7.76
C THR A 279 -14.98 -2.87 -7.98
N ALA A 280 -14.37 -1.83 -8.55
CA ALA A 280 -12.94 -1.81 -8.86
C ALA A 280 -12.06 -2.00 -7.61
N VAL A 281 -11.00 -2.80 -7.76
CA VAL A 281 -10.03 -3.09 -6.70
C VAL A 281 -8.68 -2.57 -7.13
N GLY A 282 -8.00 -1.83 -6.27
CA GLY A 282 -6.63 -1.40 -6.48
C GLY A 282 -5.65 -2.12 -5.56
N VAL A 283 -4.46 -2.41 -6.07
CA VAL A 283 -3.30 -2.81 -5.27
C VAL A 283 -2.11 -1.92 -5.61
N SER A 284 -1.23 -1.69 -4.65
CA SER A 284 0.01 -0.98 -4.86
C SER A 284 1.12 -1.50 -3.95
N ALA A 285 2.37 -1.18 -4.29
CA ALA A 285 3.52 -1.41 -3.43
C ALA A 285 4.62 -0.40 -3.72
N ARG A 286 5.53 -0.22 -2.76
CA ARG A 286 6.74 0.59 -2.92
C ARG A 286 7.94 -0.27 -3.30
N TYR A 287 8.82 0.28 -4.14
CA TYR A 287 10.03 -0.37 -4.64
C TYR A 287 11.22 0.54 -4.39
N GLN A 288 12.18 0.04 -3.61
CA GLN A 288 13.41 0.74 -3.28
C GLN A 288 14.57 0.02 -3.96
N ASP A 289 15.00 0.58 -5.09
CA ASP A 289 16.14 0.05 -5.85
C ASP A 289 17.35 0.98 -5.79
N ASN A 290 17.21 2.15 -5.16
CA ASN A 290 18.34 2.97 -4.77
C ASN A 290 18.77 2.59 -3.33
N PRO A 291 19.91 1.92 -3.14
CA PRO A 291 20.41 1.57 -1.81
C PRO A 291 20.75 2.82 -0.96
N ASP A 292 20.96 3.96 -1.60
CA ASP A 292 21.23 5.24 -0.93
C ASP A 292 19.96 6.00 -0.53
N LEU A 293 18.77 5.48 -0.89
CA LEU A 293 17.49 6.10 -0.53
C LEU A 293 17.30 6.02 0.99
N LYS A 294 17.47 7.15 1.69
CA LYS A 294 17.36 7.20 3.15
C LYS A 294 15.91 7.20 3.64
N ASN A 295 14.99 7.67 2.80
CA ASN A 295 13.58 7.80 3.12
C ASN A 295 12.74 6.92 2.19
N TRP A 296 12.21 5.83 2.72
CA TRP A 296 11.37 4.89 1.96
C TRP A 296 10.08 5.52 1.39
N MET A 297 9.67 6.70 1.89
CA MET A 297 8.52 7.44 1.36
C MET A 297 8.80 8.05 -0.03
N GLU A 298 10.07 8.19 -0.41
CA GLU A 298 10.52 8.64 -1.74
C GLU A 298 10.63 7.48 -2.74
N ALA A 299 10.39 6.24 -2.30
CA ALA A 299 10.39 5.08 -3.19
C ALA A 299 9.23 5.17 -4.17
N GLN A 300 9.48 4.77 -5.43
CA GLN A 300 8.45 4.69 -6.46
C GLN A 300 7.31 3.77 -6.00
N ILE A 301 6.10 4.11 -6.42
CA ILE A 301 4.88 3.35 -6.13
C ILE A 301 4.41 2.73 -7.44
N VAL A 302 4.33 1.40 -7.50
CA VAL A 302 3.65 0.71 -8.60
C VAL A 302 2.22 0.43 -8.15
N PHE A 303 1.24 0.70 -9.01
CA PHE A 303 -0.16 0.43 -8.75
C PHE A 303 -0.84 -0.31 -9.90
N ILE A 304 -1.89 -1.07 -9.55
CA ILE A 304 -2.71 -1.84 -10.49
C ILE A 304 -4.15 -1.76 -9.99
N ILE A 305 -5.07 -1.31 -10.84
CA ILE A 305 -6.50 -1.23 -10.59
C ILE A 305 -7.19 -2.19 -11.56
N ARG A 306 -8.00 -3.10 -11.03
CA ARG A 306 -8.84 -4.01 -11.80
C ARG A 306 -10.27 -3.54 -11.73
N PHE A 307 -10.85 -3.25 -12.89
CA PHE A 307 -12.24 -2.88 -13.08
C PHE A 307 -13.12 -4.12 -13.30
N PRO A 308 -14.45 -3.99 -13.23
CA PRO A 308 -15.37 -5.09 -13.51
C PRO A 308 -15.16 -5.70 -14.90
N ASP A 309 -14.89 -4.87 -15.90
CA ASP A 309 -14.61 -5.27 -17.28
C ASP A 309 -13.73 -4.23 -18.01
N ALA A 310 -13.37 -4.54 -19.25
CA ALA A 310 -12.51 -3.71 -20.08
C ALA A 310 -13.17 -2.39 -20.51
N SER A 311 -14.49 -2.35 -20.68
CA SER A 311 -15.20 -1.14 -21.08
C SER A 311 -15.21 -0.10 -19.96
N VAL A 312 -15.39 -0.55 -18.71
CA VAL A 312 -15.30 0.33 -17.53
C VAL A 312 -13.85 0.83 -17.36
N ALA A 313 -12.85 -0.04 -17.53
CA ALA A 313 -11.45 0.35 -17.47
C ALA A 313 -11.08 1.40 -18.54
N GLU A 314 -11.53 1.19 -19.78
CA GLU A 314 -11.30 2.12 -20.90
C GLU A 314 -11.95 3.48 -20.59
N SER A 315 -13.20 3.50 -20.13
CA SER A 315 -13.91 4.74 -19.78
C SER A 315 -13.18 5.52 -18.66
N ALA A 316 -12.73 4.81 -17.62
CA ALA A 316 -11.97 5.42 -16.53
C ALA A 316 -10.60 5.94 -16.99
N TYR A 317 -9.95 5.24 -17.92
CA TYR A 317 -8.68 5.67 -18.51
C TYR A 317 -8.82 6.90 -19.39
N THR A 318 -9.87 6.98 -20.22
CA THR A 318 -10.18 8.18 -21.01
C THR A 318 -10.45 9.39 -20.12
N ALA A 319 -11.23 9.24 -19.06
CA ALA A 319 -11.46 10.33 -18.11
C ALA A 319 -10.16 10.79 -17.42
N TYR A 320 -9.27 9.85 -17.09
CA TYR A 320 -7.94 10.17 -16.58
C TYR A 320 -7.10 10.93 -17.63
N GLN A 321 -7.07 10.48 -18.88
CA GLN A 321 -6.39 11.15 -20.00
C GLN A 321 -6.84 12.61 -20.11
N ASP A 322 -8.15 12.85 -20.19
CA ASP A 322 -8.72 14.19 -20.32
C ASP A 322 -8.29 15.10 -19.14
N SER A 323 -8.33 14.57 -17.91
CA SER A 323 -7.95 15.32 -16.70
C SER A 323 -6.47 15.74 -16.67
N VAL A 324 -5.59 14.94 -17.27
CA VAL A 324 -4.14 15.23 -17.37
C VAL A 324 -3.89 16.28 -18.46
N MET A 325 -4.55 16.12 -19.63
CA MET A 325 -4.40 17.04 -20.77
C MET A 325 -4.88 18.46 -20.45
N GLU A 326 -5.98 18.61 -19.71
CA GLU A 326 -6.55 19.92 -19.34
C GLU A 326 -5.58 20.80 -18.53
N LYS A 327 -4.61 20.19 -17.82
CA LYS A 327 -3.64 20.91 -16.99
C LYS A 327 -2.34 21.31 -17.69
N ALA A 328 -2.20 21.04 -19.00
CA ALA A 328 -1.02 21.41 -19.80
C ALA A 328 0.33 20.98 -19.19
N LEU A 329 0.37 19.82 -18.50
CA LEU A 329 1.64 19.22 -18.08
C LEU A 329 2.43 18.80 -19.35
N PRO A 330 3.77 18.95 -19.39
CA PRO A 330 4.55 18.52 -20.55
C PRO A 330 4.35 17.01 -20.78
N LEU A 331 3.64 16.66 -21.85
CA LEU A 331 3.32 15.29 -22.23
C LEU A 331 4.28 14.81 -23.30
N GLU A 332 5.04 13.76 -22.99
CA GLU A 332 5.63 12.90 -24.00
C GLU A 332 4.76 11.65 -24.10
N VAL A 333 4.03 11.49 -25.21
CA VAL A 333 3.38 10.21 -25.49
C VAL A 333 4.49 9.23 -25.86
N GLY A 334 4.77 8.28 -24.97
CA GLY A 334 5.78 7.25 -25.21
C GLY A 334 5.45 6.46 -26.48
N THR A 335 6.48 5.97 -27.18
CA THR A 335 6.36 5.29 -28.49
C THR A 335 5.49 4.03 -28.50
N THR A 336 5.02 3.58 -27.32
CA THR A 336 4.20 2.37 -27.10
C THR A 336 2.85 2.63 -26.42
N GLY A 337 2.42 3.90 -26.25
CA GLY A 337 1.07 4.26 -25.79
C GLY A 337 0.83 4.68 -24.32
N PRO A 338 1.76 4.60 -23.33
CA PRO A 338 1.47 5.09 -21.98
C PRO A 338 1.43 6.62 -21.92
N ILE A 339 0.61 7.16 -21.02
CA ILE A 339 0.72 8.58 -20.63
C ILE A 339 1.93 8.68 -19.71
N LEU A 340 2.90 9.50 -20.11
CA LEU A 340 4.06 9.85 -19.29
C LEU A 340 3.95 11.31 -18.88
N VAL A 341 4.07 11.55 -17.57
CA VAL A 341 4.06 12.88 -16.98
C VAL A 341 5.27 12.99 -16.07
N ASN A 342 6.16 13.96 -16.32
CA ASN A 342 7.15 14.36 -15.33
C ASN A 342 6.51 15.43 -14.42
N GLU A 343 6.15 15.03 -13.21
CA GLU A 343 5.46 15.92 -12.29
C GLU A 343 6.40 16.96 -11.70
N PRO A 344 5.95 18.21 -11.51
CA PRO A 344 6.75 19.20 -10.79
C PRO A 344 7.06 18.66 -9.39
N LEU A 345 8.35 18.68 -9.02
CA LEU A 345 8.78 18.38 -7.67
C LEU A 345 8.09 19.38 -6.72
N ILE A 346 7.30 18.88 -5.78
CA ILE A 346 6.71 19.73 -4.74
C ILE A 346 7.89 20.35 -3.95
N PRO A 347 7.96 21.67 -3.80
CA PRO A 347 9.09 22.36 -3.19
C PRO A 347 9.32 22.01 -1.72
#